data_AF-A0A7R9HDB3-F1
#
_entry.id   AF-A0A7R9HDB3-F1
#
_cell.length_a   1.000
_cell.length_b   1.000
_cell.length_c   1.000
_cell.angle_alpha   90.00
_cell.angle_beta   90.00
_cell.angle_gamma   90.00
#
_symmetry.space_group_name_H-M   'P 1'
#
loop_
_entity.id
_entity.type
_entity.pdbx_description
1 polymer ?
#
loop_
_entity_poly.entity_id
_entity_poly.type
_entity_poly.pdbx_seq_one_letter_code
_entity_poly.pdbx_strand_id
1 'polypeptide(L)'
;NVDVLDELTLPDEQPCIEAQPCSVVYQANFDTNFEDRNGFVTGIAKYIEEATVHASLNELLEEGLTHAVMLYTWRCCSRAIPQPKSNEQPNRVEIYEKTVEVLAPEVHKLLNFMYFQVM
;
A
#
# COMPACT_ATOMS: atom_id res chain seq x y z
N ASN A 1 -18.73 11.52 45.49
CA ASN A 1 -18.67 12.94 45.93
C ASN A 1 -17.52 13.21 46.87
N VAL A 2 -17.15 12.28 47.77
CA VAL A 2 -15.94 12.43 48.61
C VAL A 2 -14.69 11.96 47.87
N ASP A 3 -14.78 10.92 47.03
CA ASP A 3 -13.65 10.36 46.27
C ASP A 3 -13.01 11.35 45.26
N VAL A 4 -13.76 12.39 44.87
CA VAL A 4 -13.29 13.44 43.95
C VAL A 4 -12.34 14.42 44.65
N LEU A 5 -12.35 14.47 45.99
CA LEU A 5 -11.47 15.36 46.76
C LEU A 5 -10.03 14.84 46.82
N ASP A 6 -9.82 13.52 46.68
CA ASP A 6 -8.48 12.92 46.66
C ASP A 6 -7.76 13.17 45.31
N GLU A 7 -8.50 13.54 44.26
CA GLU A 7 -7.95 13.91 42.95
C GLU A 7 -7.70 15.42 42.82
N LEU A 8 -8.03 16.22 43.84
CA LEU A 8 -7.89 17.67 43.79
C LEU A 8 -6.42 18.07 43.94
N THR A 9 -5.79 18.50 42.86
CA THR A 9 -4.43 19.02 42.88
C THR A 9 -4.37 20.36 43.61
N LEU A 10 -3.70 20.39 44.75
CA LEU A 10 -3.42 21.62 45.49
C LEU A 10 -2.19 22.33 44.87
N PRO A 11 -2.20 23.66 44.74
CA PRO A 11 -1.05 24.39 44.21
C PRO A 11 0.15 24.29 45.16
N ASP A 12 1.31 23.91 44.62
CA ASP A 12 2.58 23.90 45.34
C ASP A 12 3.11 25.34 45.41
N GLU A 13 3.36 25.86 46.61
CA GLU A 13 3.95 27.20 46.82
C GLU A 13 5.47 27.22 46.62
N GLN A 14 5.98 26.43 45.67
CA GLN A 14 7.37 26.50 45.27
C GLN A 14 7.61 27.73 44.38
N PRO A 15 8.65 28.53 44.64
CA PRO A 15 9.00 29.65 43.78
C PRO A 15 9.37 29.16 42.38
N CYS A 16 8.55 29.51 41.40
CA CYS A 16 8.72 29.15 40.00
C CYS A 16 9.83 29.98 39.36
N ILE A 17 11.01 29.38 39.14
CA ILE A 17 12.06 29.96 38.28
C ILE A 17 11.78 29.46 36.85
N GLU A 18 10.90 30.16 36.14
CA GLU A 18 10.60 29.85 34.73
C GLU A 18 11.47 30.71 33.78
N ALA A 19 11.98 30.08 32.71
CA ALA A 19 12.70 30.78 31.65
C ALA A 19 11.75 31.66 30.82
N GLN A 20 12.28 32.65 30.09
CA GLN A 20 11.45 33.51 29.23
C GLN A 20 10.64 32.68 28.22
N PRO A 21 9.36 33.01 27.99
CA PRO A 21 8.53 32.31 27.01
C PRO A 21 9.09 32.52 25.60
N CYS A 22 9.46 31.42 24.96
CA CYS A 22 9.85 31.34 23.55
C CYS A 22 8.61 30.96 22.72
N SER A 23 8.42 31.58 21.55
CA SER A 23 7.32 31.19 20.66
C SER A 23 7.63 29.86 20.00
N VAL A 24 6.85 28.83 20.31
CA VAL A 24 6.88 27.57 19.58
C VAL A 24 5.94 27.68 18.38
N VAL A 25 6.47 27.54 17.17
CA VAL A 25 5.63 27.42 15.97
C VAL A 25 5.08 26.00 15.94
N TYR A 26 3.77 25.86 16.13
CA TYR A 26 3.07 24.59 15.99
C TYR A 26 2.51 24.47 14.58
N GLN A 27 2.99 23.47 13.84
CA GLN A 27 2.42 23.09 12.54
C GLN A 27 1.86 21.67 12.68
N ALA A 28 0.54 21.55 12.63
CA ALA A 28 -0.11 20.24 12.59
C ALA A 28 0.11 19.61 11.21
N ASN A 29 0.81 18.47 11.18
CA ASN A 29 0.84 17.59 10.03
C ASN A 29 -0.29 16.56 10.18
N PHE A 30 -1.21 16.53 9.21
CA PHE A 30 -2.32 15.56 9.18
C PHE A 30 -2.02 14.34 8.30
N ASP A 31 -0.79 14.22 7.82
CA ASP A 31 -0.35 13.05 7.09
C ASP A 31 -0.37 11.83 8.02
N THR A 32 -1.21 10.86 7.66
CA THR A 32 -1.38 9.59 8.38
C THR A 32 -0.28 8.58 8.08
N ASN A 33 0.73 8.96 7.29
CA ASN A 33 1.88 8.11 6.99
C ASN A 33 2.96 8.12 8.08
N PHE A 34 2.82 8.98 9.12
CA PHE A 34 3.70 9.02 10.30
C PHE A 34 5.20 8.99 9.94
N GLU A 35 5.64 9.87 9.03
CA GLU A 35 7.04 9.92 8.54
C GLU A 35 8.07 10.10 9.68
N ASP A 36 7.66 10.68 10.80
CA ASP A 36 8.46 10.96 12.00
C ASP A 36 8.41 9.86 13.07
N ARG A 37 7.84 8.68 12.75
CA ARG A 37 7.68 7.54 13.68
C ARG A 37 8.96 7.14 14.43
N ASN A 38 10.12 7.34 13.82
CA ASN A 38 11.42 7.02 14.43
C ASN A 38 11.82 7.95 15.59
N GLY A 39 11.13 9.09 15.77
CA GLY A 39 11.36 10.05 16.87
C GLY A 39 10.64 9.73 18.17
N PHE A 40 9.65 8.82 18.17
CA PHE A 40 8.72 8.59 19.30
C PHE A 40 8.83 7.18 19.91
N VAL A 41 10.06 6.66 19.96
CA VAL A 41 10.41 5.26 20.32
C VAL A 41 10.00 4.86 21.76
N THR A 42 9.76 5.80 22.67
CA THR A 42 9.68 5.49 24.11
C THR A 42 8.27 5.37 24.71
N GLY A 43 7.19 5.71 24.00
CA GLY A 43 5.84 5.71 24.59
C GLY A 43 4.67 5.31 23.68
N ILE A 44 4.89 5.18 22.37
CA ILE A 44 3.82 5.02 21.37
C ILE A 44 4.11 3.80 20.46
N ALA A 45 4.72 2.74 21.00
CA ALA A 45 5.14 1.57 20.21
C ALA A 45 3.98 0.92 19.45
N LYS A 46 2.78 0.83 20.04
CA LYS A 46 1.61 0.22 19.40
C LYS A 46 1.17 0.97 18.13
N TYR A 47 1.05 2.30 18.18
CA TYR A 47 0.58 3.06 17.01
C TYR A 47 1.66 3.18 15.93
N ILE A 48 2.94 3.11 16.30
CA ILE A 48 4.04 3.04 15.34
C ILE A 48 3.98 1.71 14.55
N GLU A 49 3.74 0.59 15.23
CA GLU A 49 3.56 -0.71 14.56
C GLU A 49 2.29 -0.70 13.68
N GLU A 50 1.16 -0.17 14.18
CA GLU A 50 -0.07 -0.04 13.40
C GLU A 50 0.12 0.84 12.15
N ALA A 51 0.81 1.97 12.26
CA ALA A 51 1.13 2.84 11.13
C ALA A 51 2.05 2.15 10.11
N THR A 52 3.00 1.34 10.59
CA THR A 52 3.91 0.56 9.73
C THR A 52 3.14 -0.48 8.94
N VAL A 53 2.26 -1.25 9.58
CA VAL A 53 1.41 -2.24 8.90
C VAL A 53 0.45 -1.56 7.94
N HIS A 54 -0.16 -0.44 8.32
CA HIS A 54 -1.05 0.33 7.46
C HIS A 54 -0.34 0.81 6.19
N ALA A 55 0.90 1.30 6.30
CA ALA A 55 1.69 1.68 5.14
C ALA A 55 1.92 0.49 4.20
N SER A 56 2.28 -0.69 4.72
CA SER A 56 2.43 -1.90 3.91
C SER A 56 1.12 -2.35 3.23
N LEU A 57 -0.03 -2.17 3.88
CA LEU A 57 -1.33 -2.47 3.28
C LEU A 57 -1.67 -1.50 2.13
N ASN A 58 -1.26 -0.23 2.23
CA ASN A 58 -1.45 0.73 1.15
C ASN A 58 -0.63 0.36 -0.10
N GLU A 59 0.59 -0.13 0.08
CA GLU A 59 1.41 -0.63 -1.04
C GLU A 59 0.71 -1.78 -1.79
N LEU A 60 0.12 -2.73 -1.05
CA LEU A 60 -0.68 -3.82 -1.63
C LEU A 60 -1.92 -3.30 -2.36
N LEU A 61 -2.55 -2.24 -1.84
CA LEU A 61 -3.72 -1.63 -2.47
C LEU A 61 -3.37 -0.96 -3.81
N GLU A 62 -2.21 -0.30 -3.89
CA GLU A 62 -1.68 0.27 -5.13
C GLU A 62 -1.32 -0.80 -6.17
N GLU A 63 -0.68 -1.89 -5.75
CA GLU A 63 -0.39 -3.05 -6.62
C GLU A 63 -1.69 -3.68 -7.13
N GLY A 64 -2.68 -3.87 -6.25
CA GLY A 64 -4.00 -4.39 -6.60
C GLY A 64 -4.73 -3.50 -7.61
N LEU A 65 -4.61 -2.18 -7.49
CA LEU A 65 -5.16 -1.24 -8.48
C LEU A 65 -4.51 -1.41 -9.85
N THR A 66 -3.19 -1.64 -9.90
CA THR A 66 -2.47 -1.91 -11.15
C THR A 66 -3.00 -3.16 -11.84
N HIS A 67 -3.24 -4.23 -11.08
CA HIS A 67 -3.89 -5.45 -11.60
C HIS A 67 -5.33 -5.22 -12.05
N ALA A 68 -6.11 -4.41 -11.32
CA ALA A 68 -7.49 -4.08 -11.70
C ALA A 68 -7.53 -3.31 -13.04
N VAL A 69 -6.64 -2.34 -13.23
CA VAL A 69 -6.51 -1.59 -14.49
C VAL A 69 -6.11 -2.53 -15.63
N MET A 70 -5.16 -3.43 -15.40
CA MET A 70 -4.74 -4.44 -16.38
C MET A 70 -5.94 -5.29 -16.84
N LEU A 71 -6.77 -5.80 -15.91
CA LEU A 71 -7.95 -6.60 -16.25
C LEU A 71 -9.02 -5.78 -16.97
N TYR A 72 -9.29 -4.55 -16.51
CA TYR A 72 -10.30 -3.68 -17.11
C TYR A 72 -9.95 -3.30 -18.56
N THR A 73 -8.67 -3.07 -18.83
CA THR A 73 -8.18 -2.72 -20.18
C THR A 73 -7.83 -3.94 -21.03
N TRP A 74 -7.92 -5.15 -20.48
CA TRP A 74 -7.61 -6.39 -21.19
C TRP A 74 -8.53 -6.59 -22.38
N ARG A 75 -7.94 -6.74 -23.58
CA ARG A 75 -8.67 -7.12 -24.79
C ARG A 75 -8.21 -8.47 -25.30
N CYS A 76 -9.14 -9.20 -25.90
CA CYS A 76 -8.92 -10.55 -26.37
C CYS A 76 -7.89 -10.62 -27.51
N CYS A 77 -6.63 -10.93 -27.20
CA CYS A 77 -5.57 -11.11 -28.21
C CYS A 77 -5.90 -12.23 -29.21
N SER A 78 -6.55 -13.31 -28.77
CA SER A 78 -6.91 -14.45 -29.64
C SER A 78 -7.87 -14.09 -30.77
N ARG A 79 -8.62 -12.98 -30.69
CA ARG A 79 -9.45 -12.49 -31.80
C ARG A 79 -8.63 -11.91 -32.94
N ALA A 80 -7.42 -11.42 -32.65
CA ALA A 80 -6.52 -10.85 -33.65
C ALA A 80 -5.55 -11.90 -34.22
N ILE A 81 -5.38 -13.04 -33.54
CA ILE A 81 -4.48 -14.12 -33.95
C ILE A 81 -5.15 -14.98 -35.03
N PRO A 82 -4.50 -15.20 -36.18
CA PRO A 82 -5.04 -16.09 -37.20
C PRO A 82 -5.10 -17.53 -36.69
N GLN A 83 -6.26 -18.18 -36.80
CA GLN A 83 -6.40 -19.59 -36.41
C GLN A 83 -6.06 -20.52 -37.58
N PRO A 84 -5.27 -21.59 -37.35
CA PRO A 84 -5.04 -22.61 -38.36
C PRO A 84 -6.36 -23.30 -38.74
N LYS A 85 -6.66 -23.36 -40.04
CA LYS A 85 -7.91 -23.95 -40.55
C LYS A 85 -7.80 -25.46 -40.79
N SER A 86 -6.59 -25.97 -40.99
CA SER A 86 -6.33 -27.40 -41.20
C SER A 86 -4.95 -27.80 -40.69
N ASN A 87 -4.74 -29.10 -40.52
CA ASN A 87 -3.44 -29.65 -40.10
C ASN A 87 -2.34 -29.52 -41.18
N GLU A 88 -2.74 -29.38 -42.44
CA GLU A 88 -1.83 -29.31 -43.59
C GLU A 88 -1.49 -27.86 -43.96
N GLN A 89 -1.97 -26.88 -43.18
CA GLN A 89 -1.73 -25.47 -43.46
C GLN A 89 -0.21 -25.15 -43.38
N PRO A 90 0.41 -24.62 -44.45
CA PRO A 90 1.87 -24.45 -44.54
C PRO A 90 2.47 -23.59 -43.42
N ASN A 91 1.80 -22.50 -43.05
CA ASN A 91 2.28 -21.56 -42.02
C ASN A 91 1.76 -21.89 -40.61
N ARG A 92 1.26 -23.11 -40.36
CA ARG A 92 0.71 -23.50 -39.05
C ARG A 92 1.73 -23.36 -37.92
N VAL A 93 2.97 -23.77 -38.15
CA VAL A 93 4.05 -23.70 -37.15
C VAL A 93 4.37 -22.25 -36.81
N GLU A 94 4.57 -21.42 -37.83
CA GLU A 94 4.83 -19.98 -37.67
C GLU A 94 3.72 -19.27 -36.90
N ILE A 95 2.44 -19.59 -37.20
CA ILE A 95 1.30 -19.04 -36.45
C ILE A 95 1.40 -19.38 -34.96
N TYR A 96 1.74 -20.63 -34.61
CA TYR A 96 1.87 -21.03 -33.21
C TYR A 96 3.06 -20.39 -32.52
N GLU A 97 4.22 -20.32 -33.19
CA GLU A 97 5.41 -19.66 -32.65
C GLU A 97 5.13 -18.19 -32.34
N LYS A 98 4.50 -17.47 -33.29
CA LYS A 98 4.10 -16.08 -33.09
C LYS A 98 2.99 -15.92 -32.05
N THR A 99 2.09 -16.89 -31.93
CA THR A 99 1.07 -16.90 -30.87
C THR A 99 1.72 -16.98 -29.49
N VAL A 100 2.70 -17.87 -29.31
CA VAL A 100 3.43 -17.99 -28.04
C VAL A 100 4.22 -16.73 -27.76
N GLU A 101 4.94 -16.18 -28.75
CA GLU A 101 5.71 -14.95 -28.61
C GLU A 101 4.84 -13.78 -28.10
N VAL A 102 3.62 -13.64 -28.65
CA VAL A 102 2.69 -12.56 -28.26
C VAL A 102 2.00 -12.83 -26.94
N LEU A 103 1.56 -14.07 -26.67
CA LEU A 103 0.77 -14.39 -25.48
C LEU A 103 1.61 -14.65 -24.22
N ALA A 104 2.87 -15.09 -24.35
CA ALA A 104 3.75 -15.39 -23.22
C ALA A 104 3.85 -14.24 -22.19
N PRO A 105 4.14 -12.97 -22.59
CA PRO A 105 4.21 -11.88 -21.61
C PRO A 105 2.87 -11.58 -20.96
N GLU A 106 1.76 -11.73 -21.68
CA GLU A 106 0.42 -11.51 -21.13
C GLU A 106 0.04 -12.61 -20.13
N VAL A 107 0.36 -13.87 -20.42
CA VAL A 107 0.19 -14.98 -19.47
C VAL A 107 1.04 -14.78 -18.22
N HIS A 108 2.25 -14.23 -18.34
CA HIS A 108 3.07 -13.91 -17.17
C HIS A 108 2.41 -12.87 -16.26
N LYS A 109 1.75 -11.84 -16.82
CA LYS A 109 0.97 -10.89 -16.00
C LYS A 109 -0.19 -11.56 -15.28
N LEU A 110 -0.87 -12.52 -15.92
CA LEU A 110 -1.94 -13.31 -15.29
C LEU A 110 -1.41 -14.21 -14.17
N LEU A 111 -0.21 -14.79 -14.33
CA LEU A 111 0.45 -15.54 -13.26
C LEU A 111 0.77 -14.65 -12.06
N ASN A 112 1.29 -13.45 -12.30
CA ASN A 112 1.57 -12.49 -11.22
C ASN A 112 0.29 -12.08 -10.50
N PHE A 113 -0.79 -11.80 -11.23
CA PHE A 113 -2.10 -11.54 -10.65
C PHE A 113 -2.64 -12.74 -9.84
N MET A 114 -2.46 -13.96 -10.34
CA MET A 114 -2.85 -15.18 -9.63
C MET A 114 -2.08 -15.33 -8.31
N TYR A 115 -0.78 -15.03 -8.27
CA TYR A 115 -0.01 -15.08 -7.03
C TYR A 115 -0.39 -13.94 -6.07
N PHE A 116 -0.66 -12.75 -6.60
CA PHE A 116 -1.10 -11.59 -5.81
C PHE A 116 -2.37 -11.89 -5.01
N GLN A 117 -3.38 -12.56 -5.60
CA GLN A 117 -4.64 -12.83 -4.90
C GLN A 117 -4.60 -13.97 -3.86
N VAL A 118 -3.58 -14.85 -3.90
CA VAL A 118 -3.42 -15.90 -2.87
C VAL A 118 -2.69 -15.36 -1.63
N MET A 119 -2.01 -14.21 -1.77
CA MET A 119 -1.25 -13.57 -0.70
C MET A 119 -2.20 -12.87 0.29
#